data_AF-A0A2P4R5K9-F1
#
_entry.id   AF-A0A2P4R5K9-F1
#
_cell.length_a   1.000
_cell.length_b   1.000
_cell.length_c   1.000
_cell.angle_alpha   90.00
_cell.angle_beta   90.00
_cell.angle_gamma   90.00
#
_symmetry.space_group_name_H-M   'P 1'
#
loop_
_entity.id
_entity.type
_entity.pdbx_description
1 polymer ?
#
loop_
_entity_poly.entity_id
_entity_poly.type
_entity_poly.pdbx_seq_one_letter_code
_entity_poly.pdbx_strand_id
1 'polypeptide(L)' 'MNELTTEIIAALAQKQDLDEVFRHHHVLSLYSLVTTSFTNFLG' A
#
# COMPACT_ATOMS: atom_id res chain seq x y z
N MET A 1 -7.18 8.98 10.15
CA MET A 1 -6.77 9.19 8.75
C MET A 1 -6.07 7.91 8.31
N ASN A 2 -6.49 7.28 7.21
CA ASN A 2 -5.89 6.02 6.72
C ASN A 2 -4.49 6.29 6.12
N GLU A 3 -3.58 5.31 6.16
CA GLU A 3 -2.25 5.37 5.52
C GLU A 3 -2.36 5.75 4.04
N LEU A 4 -3.27 5.12 3.29
CA LEU A 4 -3.52 5.46 1.89
C LEU A 4 -3.94 6.92 1.70
N THR A 5 -4.79 7.45 2.59
CA THR A 5 -5.23 8.85 2.53
C THR A 5 -4.06 9.80 2.78
N THR A 6 -3.13 9.43 3.66
CA THR A 6 -1.93 10.23 3.96
C THR A 6 -0.95 10.20 2.79
N GLU A 7 -0.73 9.04 2.19
CA GLU A 7 0.13 8.87 1.01
C GLU A 7 -0.39 9.65 -0.19
N ILE A 8 -1.70 9.61 -0.46
CA ILE A 8 -2.31 10.38 -1.56
C ILE A 8 -2.14 11.89 -1.34
N ILE A 9 -2.38 12.39 -0.12
CA ILE A 9 -2.20 13.82 0.19
C ILE A 9 -0.74 14.24 0.00
N ALA A 10 0.21 13.43 0.48
CA ALA A 10 1.63 13.69 0.32
C ALA A 10 2.07 13.67 -1.16
N ALA A 11 1.55 12.72 -1.94
CA ALA A 11 1.81 12.60 -3.37
C ALA A 11 1.26 13.79 -4.17
N LEU A 12 0.03 14.21 -3.86
CA LEU A 12 -0.58 15.41 -4.45
C LEU A 12 0.22 16.67 -4.13
N ALA A 13 0.64 16.85 -2.87
CA ALA A 13 1.44 17.99 -2.46
C ALA A 13 2.80 18.04 -3.16
N GLN A 14 3.38 16.87 -3.46
CA GLN A 14 4.67 16.72 -4.13
C GLN A 14 4.57 16.60 -5.66
N LYS A 15 3.35 16.66 -6.23
CA LYS A 15 3.09 16.43 -7.67
C LYS A 15 3.69 15.10 -8.18
N GLN A 16 3.66 14.08 -7.34
CA GLN A 16 4.07 12.73 -7.71
C GLN A 16 3.05 12.08 -8.64
N ASP A 17 3.49 11.05 -9.37
CA ASP A 17 2.59 10.20 -10.14
C ASP A 17 1.72 9.38 -9.18
N LEU A 18 0.43 9.70 -9.15
CA LEU A 18 -0.54 9.01 -8.31
C LEU A 18 -0.70 7.55 -8.71
N ASP A 19 -0.54 7.22 -10.00
CA ASP A 19 -0.66 5.83 -10.45
C ASP A 19 0.46 4.98 -9.87
N GLU A 20 1.66 5.54 -9.70
CA GLU A 20 2.78 4.86 -9.04
C GLU A 20 2.54 4.68 -7.54
N VAL A 21 2.04 5.71 -6.86
CA VAL A 21 1.72 5.65 -5.42
C VAL A 21 0.62 4.63 -5.15
N PHE A 22 -0.43 4.61 -5.97
CA PHE A 22 -1.49 3.59 -5.89
C PHE A 22 -0.93 2.20 -6.13
N ARG A 23 -0.11 1.99 -7.18
CA ARG A 23 0.52 0.68 -7.44
C ARG A 23 1.38 0.24 -6.27
N HIS A 24 2.19 1.12 -5.71
CA HIS A 24 3.07 0.79 -4.58
C HIS A 24 2.28 0.36 -3.35
N HIS A 25 1.29 1.16 -2.96
CA HIS A 25 0.42 0.85 -1.83
C HIS A 25 -0.32 -0.50 -2.02
N HIS A 26 -0.80 -0.76 -3.24
CA HIS A 26 -1.51 -2.00 -3.55
C HIS A 26 -0.59 -3.23 -3.50
N VAL A 27 0.64 -3.12 -4.00
CA VAL A 27 1.64 -4.20 -3.93
C VAL A 27 1.98 -4.51 -2.48
N LEU A 28 2.17 -3.50 -1.64
CA LEU A 28 2.44 -3.69 -0.21
C LEU A 28 1.25 -4.35 0.52
N SER A 29 0.03 -3.90 0.23
CA SER A 29 -1.19 -4.50 0.80
C SER A 29 -1.33 -5.98 0.42
N LEU A 30 -1.09 -6.32 -0.86
CA LEU A 30 -1.10 -7.71 -1.32
C LEU A 30 0.03 -8.53 -0.69
N TYR A 31 1.23 -7.97 -0.59
CA TYR A 31 2.37 -8.66 0.02
C TYR A 31 2.10 -8.98 1.49
N SER A 32 1.56 -8.02 2.24
CA SER A 32 1.12 -8.19 3.62
C SER A 32 0.06 -9.30 3.72
N LEU A 33 -0.99 -9.23 2.89
CA LEU A 33 -2.06 -10.21 2.86
C LEU A 33 -1.54 -11.63 2.60
N VAL A 34 -0.71 -11.80 1.57
CA VAL A 34 -0.12 -13.10 1.22
C VAL A 34 0.79 -13.61 2.33
N THR A 35 1.63 -12.75 2.90
CA THR A 35 2.54 -13.13 4.00
C THR A 35 1.77 -13.57 5.23
N THR A 36 0.72 -12.83 5.62
CA THR A 36 -0.16 -13.19 6.74
C THR A 36 -0.89 -14.49 6.46
N SER A 37 -1.48 -14.65 5.27
CA SER A 37 -2.16 -15.89 4.89
C SER A 37 -1.22 -17.09 4.89
N PHE A 38 0.00 -16.91 4.41
CA PHE A 38 1.01 -17.96 4.37
C PHE A 38 1.51 -18.32 5.78
N THR A 39 1.75 -17.32 6.62
CA THR A 39 2.13 -17.54 8.03
C THR A 39 1.03 -18.29 8.78
N ASN A 40 -0.23 -17.91 8.57
CA ASN A 40 -1.38 -18.60 9.18
C ASN A 40 -1.55 -20.02 8.66
N PHE A 41 -1.20 -20.29 7.40
CA PHE A 41 -1.24 -21.63 6.82
C PHE A 41 -0.14 -22.56 7.36
N LEU A 42 1.05 -22.01 7.64
CA LEU A 42 2.17 -22.75 8.20
C LEU A 42 2.11 -22.92 9.72
N GLY A 43 1.16 -22.25 10.40
CA GLY A 43 0.94 -22.29 11.85
C GLY A 43 0.37 -23.60 12.35
#